data_AF-A0A1C6I9U9-F1
#
_entry.id   AF-A0A1C6I9U9-F1
#
_cell.length_a   1.000
_cell.length_b   1.000
_cell.length_c   1.000
_cell.angle_alpha   90.00
_cell.angle_beta   90.00
_cell.angle_gamma   90.00
#
_symmetry.space_group_name_H-M   'P 1'
#
loop_
_entity.id
_entity.type
_entity.pdbx_description
1 polymer ?
#
loop_
_entity_poly.entity_id
_entity_poly.type
_entity_poly.pdbx_seq_one_letter_code
_entity_poly.pdbx_strand_id
1 'polypeptide(L)'
;MKLTYFANWKSCLRTLVLTMMVIVAVLAVKPTTVQAKASDYTQDIEGWIDACQKVGRDLTKYNFTYGSHNKPTLSASIKHGRKANCASYVSWCLQEFGVLKKGQTFYTRGGRIHKRFKSWRGKVQIIKVNKKLTSVNLQPGDIIGWRDIVHTNIYVGKNGEGQKLWLDGGSAGTRRGRVRRYYSADKIKTFSYLNKHKVSFIIRIKGL
;
A
#
# COMPACT_ATOMS: atom_id res chain seq x y z
N MET A 1 -12.84 -5.36 -74.21
CA MET A 1 -12.57 -5.10 -72.77
C MET A 1 -13.91 -5.14 -72.03
N LYS A 2 -14.26 -6.28 -71.39
CA LYS A 2 -15.50 -6.42 -70.59
C LYS A 2 -15.10 -6.86 -69.18
N LEU A 3 -15.46 -6.00 -68.21
CA LEU A 3 -15.21 -6.13 -66.78
C LEU A 3 -15.85 -7.39 -66.19
N THR A 4 -15.06 -8.21 -65.50
CA THR A 4 -15.52 -9.20 -64.52
C THR A 4 -15.58 -8.55 -63.14
N TYR A 5 -16.76 -8.04 -62.76
CA TYR A 5 -16.99 -7.39 -61.45
C TYR A 5 -18.07 -8.12 -60.65
N PHE A 6 -17.95 -9.44 -60.48
CA PHE A 6 -18.87 -10.20 -59.62
C PHE A 6 -18.15 -11.33 -58.88
N ALA A 7 -17.15 -11.00 -58.07
CA ALA A 7 -16.58 -11.99 -57.14
C ALA A 7 -15.78 -11.33 -56.01
N ASN A 8 -16.38 -10.47 -55.17
CA ASN A 8 -15.77 -10.19 -53.85
C ASN A 8 -16.64 -9.52 -52.77
N TRP A 9 -17.95 -9.36 -52.99
CA TRP A 9 -18.82 -8.72 -51.99
C TRP A 9 -18.96 -9.54 -50.69
N LYS A 10 -19.14 -10.87 -50.79
CA LYS A 10 -19.39 -11.73 -49.62
C LYS A 10 -18.17 -11.92 -48.71
N SER A 11 -16.95 -11.81 -49.25
CA SER A 11 -15.71 -11.93 -48.47
C SER A 11 -15.46 -10.67 -47.65
N CYS A 12 -15.63 -9.49 -48.27
CA CYS A 12 -15.44 -8.19 -47.63
C CYS A 12 -16.41 -7.95 -46.46
N LEU A 13 -17.66 -8.39 -46.60
CA LEU A 13 -18.66 -8.28 -45.53
C LEU A 13 -18.33 -9.15 -44.30
N ARG A 14 -17.74 -10.33 -44.49
CA ARG A 14 -17.36 -11.24 -43.39
C ARG A 14 -16.15 -10.72 -42.61
N THR A 15 -15.17 -10.10 -43.28
CA THR A 15 -13.99 -9.51 -42.63
C THR A 15 -14.35 -8.27 -41.80
N LEU A 16 -15.30 -7.45 -42.27
CA LEU A 16 -15.80 -6.26 -41.56
C LEU A 16 -16.59 -6.60 -40.29
N VAL A 17 -17.41 -7.65 -40.31
CA VAL A 17 -18.18 -8.08 -39.13
C VAL A 17 -17.25 -8.67 -38.05
N LEU A 18 -16.23 -9.44 -38.46
CA LEU A 18 -15.24 -10.00 -37.51
C LEU A 18 -14.36 -8.91 -36.88
N THR A 19 -13.92 -7.91 -37.65
CA THR A 19 -13.13 -6.79 -37.10
C THR A 19 -13.95 -5.87 -36.19
N MET A 20 -15.22 -5.62 -36.49
CA MET A 20 -16.10 -4.89 -35.57
C MET A 20 -16.39 -5.67 -34.27
N MET A 21 -16.55 -7.00 -34.31
CA MET A 21 -16.77 -7.79 -33.09
C MET A 21 -15.54 -7.82 -32.17
N VAL A 22 -14.33 -7.85 -32.74
CA VAL A 22 -13.08 -7.77 -31.95
C VAL A 22 -12.92 -6.39 -31.31
N ILE A 23 -13.28 -5.31 -32.00
CA ILE A 23 -13.20 -3.94 -31.45
C ILE A 23 -14.24 -3.73 -30.32
N VAL A 24 -15.46 -4.26 -30.46
CA VAL A 24 -16.48 -4.16 -29.39
C VAL A 24 -16.09 -4.98 -28.15
N ALA A 25 -15.45 -6.14 -28.33
CA ALA A 25 -14.96 -6.95 -27.21
C ALA A 25 -13.82 -6.26 -26.43
N VAL A 26 -12.93 -5.53 -27.10
CA VAL A 26 -11.83 -4.78 -26.46
C VAL A 26 -12.32 -3.52 -25.75
N LEU A 27 -13.39 -2.88 -26.23
CA LEU A 27 -13.96 -1.66 -25.62
C LEU A 27 -14.92 -1.93 -24.45
N ALA A 28 -15.40 -3.17 -24.29
CA ALA A 28 -16.25 -3.56 -23.15
C ALA A 28 -15.45 -3.93 -21.89
N VAL A 29 -14.12 -4.03 -21.97
CA VAL A 29 -13.27 -4.24 -20.80
C VAL A 29 -13.11 -2.90 -20.08
N LYS A 30 -14.07 -2.59 -19.21
CA LYS A 30 -13.86 -1.57 -18.17
C LYS A 30 -12.52 -1.90 -17.50
N PRO A 31 -11.64 -0.92 -17.23
CA PRO A 31 -10.47 -1.20 -16.41
C PRO A 31 -11.02 -1.60 -15.04
N THR A 32 -11.11 -2.90 -14.79
CA THR A 32 -11.37 -3.44 -13.49
C THR A 32 -10.17 -2.99 -12.68
N THR A 33 -10.33 -1.92 -11.91
CA THR A 33 -9.47 -1.71 -10.76
C THR A 33 -9.70 -2.93 -9.90
N VAL A 34 -8.88 -3.97 -10.10
CA VAL A 34 -8.87 -5.17 -9.28
C VAL A 34 -8.52 -4.68 -7.87
N GLN A 35 -9.56 -4.42 -7.09
CA GLN A 35 -9.43 -4.25 -5.65
C GLN A 35 -9.06 -5.62 -5.15
N ALA A 36 -7.77 -5.80 -4.80
CA ALA A 36 -7.33 -7.08 -4.28
C ALA A 36 -8.19 -7.41 -3.07
N LYS A 37 -8.78 -8.59 -3.07
CA LYS A 37 -9.47 -9.12 -1.89
C LYS A 37 -8.38 -9.63 -0.95
N ALA A 38 -8.65 -9.66 0.35
CA ALA A 38 -7.70 -10.21 1.33
C ALA A 38 -7.29 -11.66 1.03
N SER A 39 -8.04 -12.38 0.18
CA SER A 39 -7.73 -13.71 -0.37
C SER A 39 -6.54 -13.75 -1.33
N ASP A 40 -6.07 -12.60 -1.81
CA ASP A 40 -5.09 -12.53 -2.90
C ASP A 40 -3.63 -12.59 -2.37
N TYR A 41 -3.46 -12.67 -1.05
CA TYR A 41 -2.17 -12.75 -0.38
C TYR A 41 -2.08 -14.02 0.45
N THR A 42 -0.89 -14.62 0.49
CA THR A 42 -0.55 -15.63 1.49
C THR A 42 -0.77 -15.05 2.88
N GLN A 43 -1.29 -15.85 3.82
CA GLN A 43 -1.58 -15.39 5.17
C GLN A 43 -0.35 -15.54 6.07
N ASP A 44 0.79 -15.05 5.59
CA ASP A 44 2.10 -15.12 6.21
C ASP A 44 2.84 -13.78 6.08
N ILE A 45 4.10 -13.77 6.50
CA ILE A 45 4.92 -12.57 6.49
C ILE A 45 5.13 -12.00 5.09
N GLU A 46 5.27 -12.85 4.08
CA GLU A 46 5.52 -12.43 2.69
C GLU A 46 4.27 -11.77 2.13
N GLY A 47 3.10 -12.37 2.32
CA GLY A 47 1.84 -11.79 1.88
C GLY A 47 1.51 -10.46 2.58
N TRP A 48 1.88 -10.32 3.86
CA TRP A 48 1.77 -9.03 4.55
C TRP A 48 2.65 -7.96 3.90
N ILE A 49 3.92 -8.27 3.64
CA ILE A 49 4.86 -7.36 2.99
C ILE A 49 4.38 -7.01 1.58
N ASP A 50 3.90 -7.98 0.81
CA ASP A 50 3.39 -7.79 -0.55
C ASP A 50 2.17 -6.87 -0.59
N ALA A 51 1.23 -7.03 0.34
CA ALA A 51 0.09 -6.12 0.49
C ALA A 51 0.57 -4.69 0.75
N CYS A 52 1.58 -4.51 1.61
CA CYS A 52 2.15 -3.21 1.92
C CYS A 52 2.85 -2.58 0.71
N GLN A 53 3.61 -3.38 -0.04
CA GLN A 53 4.28 -2.92 -1.25
C GLN A 53 3.29 -2.56 -2.34
N LYS A 54 2.18 -3.30 -2.50
CA LYS A 54 1.12 -2.93 -3.44
C LYS A 54 0.51 -1.58 -3.10
N VAL A 55 0.18 -1.33 -1.83
CA VAL A 55 -0.29 0.00 -1.39
C VAL A 55 0.75 1.06 -1.75
N GLY A 56 2.03 0.79 -1.50
CA GLY A 56 3.13 1.69 -1.87
C GLY A 56 3.21 1.98 -3.38
N ARG A 57 3.05 0.95 -4.22
CA ARG A 57 3.03 1.06 -5.69
C ARG A 57 1.86 1.92 -6.13
N ASP A 58 0.69 1.75 -5.52
CA ASP A 58 -0.48 2.59 -5.80
C ASP A 58 -0.23 4.07 -5.41
N LEU A 59 0.44 4.35 -4.29
CA LEU A 59 0.81 5.73 -3.94
C LEU A 59 1.69 6.37 -5.02
N THR A 60 2.69 5.63 -5.50
CA THR A 60 3.58 6.08 -6.58
C THR A 60 2.82 6.26 -7.89
N LYS A 61 2.06 5.25 -8.31
CA LYS A 61 1.28 5.23 -9.56
C LYS A 61 0.31 6.40 -9.64
N TYR A 62 -0.39 6.70 -8.55
CA TYR A 62 -1.39 7.77 -8.51
C TYR A 62 -0.84 9.13 -8.05
N ASN A 63 0.50 9.30 -8.02
CA ASN A 63 1.16 10.57 -7.68
C ASN A 63 0.72 11.15 -6.32
N PHE A 64 0.66 10.31 -5.29
CA PHE A 64 0.31 10.78 -3.96
C PHE A 64 1.32 11.79 -3.41
N THR A 65 0.82 12.70 -2.58
CA THR A 65 1.61 13.69 -1.88
C THR A 65 1.44 13.54 -0.37
N TYR A 66 2.51 13.82 0.37
CA TYR A 66 2.48 13.78 1.82
C TYR A 66 1.53 14.86 2.36
N GLY A 67 0.69 14.49 3.33
CA GLY A 67 -0.18 15.41 4.05
C GLY A 67 -1.28 14.72 4.86
N SER A 68 -1.95 15.50 5.71
CA SER A 68 -2.93 14.98 6.67
C SER A 68 -4.36 14.85 6.14
N HIS A 69 -4.66 15.38 4.94
CA HIS A 69 -6.00 15.33 4.34
C HIS A 69 -6.32 13.99 3.64
N ASN A 70 -5.70 12.90 4.09
CA ASN A 70 -5.95 11.55 3.56
C ASN A 70 -7.38 11.08 3.91
N LYS A 71 -7.92 10.13 3.13
CA LYS A 71 -9.22 9.52 3.39
C LYS A 71 -9.07 8.16 4.11
N PRO A 72 -10.15 7.62 4.68
CA PRO A 72 -10.08 6.35 5.42
C PRO A 72 -9.70 5.12 4.57
N THR A 73 -9.83 5.21 3.25
CA THR A 73 -9.43 4.15 2.30
C THR A 73 -8.49 4.70 1.24
N LEU A 74 -7.63 3.84 0.69
CA LEU A 74 -6.76 4.18 -0.44
C LEU A 74 -7.60 4.61 -1.66
N SER A 75 -8.64 3.85 -2.01
CA SER A 75 -9.53 4.17 -3.14
C SER A 75 -10.22 5.53 -3.01
N ALA A 76 -10.64 5.91 -1.80
CA ALA A 76 -11.21 7.24 -1.59
C ALA A 76 -10.14 8.34 -1.71
N SER A 77 -8.92 8.09 -1.22
CA SER A 77 -7.83 9.07 -1.35
C SER A 77 -7.37 9.25 -2.79
N ILE A 78 -7.39 8.20 -3.61
CA ILE A 78 -7.13 8.27 -5.06
C ILE A 78 -8.09 9.25 -5.74
N LYS A 79 -9.38 9.21 -5.35
CA LYS A 79 -10.44 10.08 -5.87
C LYS A 79 -10.42 11.49 -5.28
N HIS A 80 -9.96 11.64 -4.03
CA HIS A 80 -10.08 12.88 -3.27
C HIS A 80 -8.70 13.37 -2.77
N GLY A 81 -7.95 14.02 -3.67
CA GLY A 81 -6.78 14.83 -3.33
C GLY A 81 -5.46 14.07 -3.18
N ARG A 82 -5.46 12.73 -3.20
CA ARG A 82 -4.24 11.88 -3.24
C ARG A 82 -3.24 12.25 -2.15
N LYS A 83 -3.76 12.47 -0.93
CA LYS A 83 -2.97 12.73 0.27
C LYS A 83 -2.77 11.44 1.05
N ALA A 84 -1.54 11.25 1.54
CA ALA A 84 -1.18 10.16 2.43
C ALA A 84 -0.18 10.63 3.49
N ASN A 85 -0.08 9.89 4.58
CA ASN A 85 0.95 9.99 5.59
C ASN A 85 1.30 8.60 6.11
N CYS A 86 2.22 8.53 7.09
CA CYS A 86 2.68 7.27 7.67
C CYS A 86 1.53 6.42 8.20
N ALA A 87 0.63 7.04 8.97
CA ALA A 87 -0.51 6.35 9.56
C ALA A 87 -1.52 5.87 8.52
N SER A 88 -1.80 6.67 7.49
CA SER A 88 -2.74 6.29 6.44
C SER A 88 -2.20 5.14 5.60
N TYR A 89 -0.92 5.18 5.25
CA TYR A 89 -0.24 4.09 4.55
C TYR A 89 -0.38 2.77 5.30
N VAL A 90 0.07 2.72 6.56
CA VAL A 90 -0.01 1.49 7.37
C VAL A 90 -1.46 1.04 7.57
N SER A 91 -2.39 1.97 7.79
CA SER A 91 -3.82 1.65 7.90
C SER A 91 -4.37 1.02 6.61
N TRP A 92 -3.97 1.50 5.44
CA TRP A 92 -4.40 0.92 4.16
C TRP A 92 -3.74 -0.41 3.89
N CYS A 93 -2.48 -0.61 4.28
CA CYS A 93 -1.82 -1.91 4.23
C CYS A 93 -2.62 -2.94 5.04
N LEU A 94 -2.98 -2.61 6.28
CA LEU A 94 -3.80 -3.47 7.14
C LEU A 94 -5.19 -3.76 6.56
N GLN A 95 -5.76 -2.82 5.80
CA GLN A 95 -7.03 -3.03 5.10
C GLN A 95 -6.85 -3.95 3.89
N GLU A 96 -5.79 -3.74 3.11
CA GLU A 96 -5.43 -4.53 1.93
C GLU A 96 -5.19 -6.00 2.32
N PHE A 97 -4.43 -6.22 3.40
CA PHE A 97 -4.15 -7.54 3.95
C PHE A 97 -5.33 -8.16 4.75
N GLY A 98 -6.41 -7.40 4.99
CA GLY A 98 -7.61 -7.90 5.65
C GLY A 98 -7.58 -7.94 7.19
N VAL A 99 -6.55 -7.39 7.83
CA VAL A 99 -6.51 -7.22 9.31
C VAL A 99 -7.56 -6.20 9.75
N LEU A 100 -7.69 -5.10 9.01
CA LEU A 100 -8.71 -4.07 9.23
C LEU A 100 -9.82 -4.18 8.19
N LYS A 101 -11.08 -3.91 8.58
CA LYS A 101 -12.15 -3.69 7.60
C LYS A 101 -11.90 -2.37 6.86
N LYS A 102 -12.37 -2.30 5.62
CA LYS A 102 -12.36 -1.08 4.80
C LYS A 102 -12.87 0.12 5.60
N GLY A 103 -12.10 1.21 5.60
CA GLY A 103 -12.40 2.45 6.31
C GLY A 103 -11.93 2.50 7.77
N GLN A 104 -11.55 1.38 8.38
CA GLN A 104 -10.94 1.39 9.71
C GLN A 104 -9.50 1.90 9.62
N THR A 105 -9.16 2.86 10.46
CA THR A 105 -7.84 3.50 10.46
C THR A 105 -7.34 3.71 11.88
N PHE A 106 -6.04 3.86 12.03
CA PHE A 106 -5.42 4.34 13.25
C PHE A 106 -4.35 5.36 12.93
N TYR A 107 -3.90 6.08 13.95
CA TYR A 107 -2.68 6.88 13.89
C TYR A 107 -1.94 6.81 15.21
N THR A 108 -0.68 7.24 15.20
CA THR A 108 0.18 7.27 16.38
C THR A 108 0.49 8.72 16.74
N ARG A 109 0.45 9.06 18.03
CA ARG A 109 0.86 10.39 18.52
C ARG A 109 1.36 10.27 19.96
N GLY A 110 2.54 10.82 20.25
CA GLY A 110 3.11 10.83 21.59
C GLY A 110 3.29 9.43 22.20
N GLY A 111 3.57 8.41 21.37
CA GLY A 111 3.70 7.02 21.83
C GLY A 111 2.37 6.32 22.14
N ARG A 112 1.22 6.87 21.70
CA ARG A 112 -0.11 6.26 21.86
C ARG A 112 -0.72 5.88 20.52
N ILE A 113 -1.59 4.87 20.54
CA ILE A 113 -2.40 4.44 19.40
C ILE A 113 -3.77 5.12 19.50
N HIS A 114 -4.16 5.85 18.46
CA HIS A 114 -5.49 6.42 18.32
C HIS A 114 -6.24 5.68 17.21
N LYS A 115 -7.33 5.01 17.57
CA LYS A 115 -8.11 4.16 16.64
C LYS A 115 -9.37 4.87 16.20
N ARG A 116 -9.77 4.66 14.95
CA ARG A 116 -11.11 4.97 14.42
C ARG A 116 -11.90 3.69 14.17
N PHE A 117 -11.91 2.82 15.17
CA PHE A 117 -12.65 1.57 15.21
C PHE A 117 -12.68 1.00 16.64
N LYS A 118 -13.66 0.14 16.94
CA LYS A 118 -13.89 -0.41 18.28
C LYS A 118 -12.78 -1.37 18.72
N SER A 119 -12.53 -2.43 17.94
CA SER A 119 -11.61 -3.52 18.31
C SER A 119 -10.81 -4.04 17.13
N TRP A 120 -9.59 -4.53 17.42
CA TRP A 120 -8.74 -5.28 16.50
C TRP A 120 -9.23 -6.73 16.26
N ARG A 121 -10.25 -7.17 17.01
CA ARG A 121 -10.86 -8.51 16.92
C ARG A 121 -9.86 -9.65 17.09
N GLY A 122 -8.94 -9.49 18.05
CA GLY A 122 -7.93 -10.51 18.35
C GLY A 122 -6.82 -10.69 17.30
N LYS A 123 -6.88 -9.99 16.16
CA LYS A 123 -5.94 -10.16 15.04
C LYS A 123 -4.53 -9.62 15.28
N VAL A 124 -4.35 -8.75 16.28
CA VAL A 124 -3.04 -8.18 16.60
C VAL A 124 -2.72 -8.30 18.08
N GLN A 125 -1.44 -8.37 18.38
CA GLN A 125 -0.87 -8.16 19.71
C GLN A 125 -0.25 -6.75 19.76
N ILE A 126 -0.48 -6.03 20.86
CA ILE A 126 0.17 -4.75 21.12
C ILE A 126 1.20 -4.97 22.24
N ILE A 127 2.48 -4.80 21.90
CA ILE A 127 3.60 -4.99 22.83
C ILE A 127 4.11 -3.60 23.23
N LYS A 128 4.05 -3.26 24.51
CA LYS A 128 4.64 -2.02 25.04
C LYS A 128 6.13 -2.22 25.27
N VAL A 129 6.95 -1.26 24.83
CA VAL A 129 8.42 -1.40 24.87
C VAL A 129 9.07 -0.25 25.63
N ASN A 130 8.87 0.99 25.18
CA ASN A 130 9.52 2.21 25.69
C ASN A 130 11.06 2.11 25.79
N LYS A 131 11.72 1.63 24.72
CA LYS A 131 13.19 1.49 24.62
C LYS A 131 13.72 2.12 23.33
N LYS A 132 15.02 2.42 23.28
CA LYS A 132 15.70 2.78 22.02
C LYS A 132 15.60 1.61 21.03
N LEU A 133 15.41 1.90 19.74
CA LEU A 133 15.25 0.91 18.68
C LEU A 133 16.35 -0.18 18.68
N THR A 134 17.59 0.18 19.00
CA THR A 134 18.73 -0.74 19.07
C THR A 134 18.58 -1.83 20.13
N SER A 135 17.79 -1.58 21.17
CA SER A 135 17.54 -2.50 22.29
C SER A 135 16.20 -3.24 22.17
N VAL A 136 15.53 -3.15 21.02
CA VAL A 136 14.24 -3.82 20.77
C VAL A 136 14.46 -5.03 19.87
N ASN A 137 13.94 -6.18 20.30
CA ASN A 137 13.89 -7.36 19.47
C ASN A 137 12.68 -7.28 18.51
N LEU A 138 12.95 -6.88 17.27
CA LEU A 138 11.93 -6.76 16.23
C LEU A 138 11.82 -8.03 15.40
N GLN A 139 10.60 -8.38 15.03
CA GLN A 139 10.28 -9.43 14.07
C GLN A 139 9.84 -8.78 12.76
N PRO A 140 10.23 -9.33 11.59
CA PRO A 140 9.66 -8.90 10.31
C PRO A 140 8.13 -8.79 10.38
N GLY A 141 7.58 -7.75 9.79
CA GLY A 141 6.14 -7.45 9.79
C GLY A 141 5.68 -6.57 10.94
N ASP A 142 6.50 -6.38 11.98
CA ASP A 142 6.20 -5.50 13.10
C ASP A 142 5.91 -4.05 12.63
N ILE A 143 4.76 -3.53 13.05
CA ILE A 143 4.41 -2.12 12.89
C ILE A 143 4.89 -1.35 14.12
N ILE A 144 5.69 -0.32 13.91
CA ILE A 144 6.36 0.41 14.98
C ILE A 144 5.64 1.73 15.27
N GLY A 145 5.36 1.96 16.55
CA GLY A 145 4.92 3.25 17.08
C GLY A 145 6.02 3.93 17.87
N TRP A 146 6.36 5.15 17.48
CA TRP A 146 7.47 5.90 18.08
C TRP A 146 6.98 6.79 19.24
N ARG A 147 7.84 6.99 20.25
CA ARG A 147 7.54 7.77 21.45
C ARG A 147 7.82 9.25 21.26
N ASP A 148 8.96 9.56 20.66
CA ASP A 148 9.59 10.87 20.56
C ASP A 148 9.46 11.51 19.17
N ILE A 149 8.89 10.80 18.20
CA ILE A 149 8.50 11.32 16.88
C ILE A 149 7.09 10.88 16.52
N VAL A 150 6.38 11.71 15.73
CA VAL A 150 5.07 11.34 15.17
C VAL A 150 5.31 10.55 13.89
N HIS A 151 5.45 9.24 14.05
CA HIS A 151 5.71 8.35 12.92
C HIS A 151 5.15 6.94 13.16
N THR A 152 4.99 6.18 12.09
CA THR A 152 4.76 4.73 12.12
C THR A 152 5.17 4.11 10.80
N ASN A 153 5.74 2.92 10.86
CA ASN A 153 6.28 2.21 9.71
C ASN A 153 6.41 0.71 10.03
N ILE A 154 6.75 -0.09 9.02
CA ILE A 154 6.78 -1.55 9.11
C ILE A 154 8.22 -2.03 8.97
N TYR A 155 8.68 -2.82 9.94
CA TYR A 155 9.99 -3.46 9.91
C TYR A 155 9.96 -4.70 9.02
N VAL A 156 10.96 -4.88 8.16
CA VAL A 156 11.00 -5.96 7.16
C VAL A 156 12.13 -6.96 7.43
N GLY A 157 13.07 -6.63 8.31
CA GLY A 157 14.24 -7.47 8.58
C GLY A 157 15.53 -6.67 8.50
N LYS A 158 16.64 -7.34 8.19
CA LYS A 158 17.95 -6.72 8.00
C LYS A 158 18.51 -7.06 6.63
N ASN A 159 19.30 -6.17 6.05
CA ASN A 159 20.15 -6.51 4.90
C ASN A 159 21.38 -7.31 5.34
N GLY A 160 22.23 -7.70 4.39
CA GLY A 160 23.48 -8.43 4.65
C GLY A 160 24.48 -7.69 5.55
N GLU A 161 24.37 -6.36 5.66
CA GLU A 161 25.18 -5.52 6.55
C GLU A 161 24.58 -5.37 7.96
N GLY A 162 23.47 -6.06 8.25
CA GLY A 162 22.78 -5.98 9.54
C GLY A 162 21.95 -4.70 9.75
N GLN A 163 21.80 -3.85 8.72
CA GLN A 163 21.01 -2.62 8.78
C GLN A 163 19.52 -2.96 8.69
N LYS A 164 18.71 -2.32 9.55
CA LYS A 164 17.26 -2.52 9.59
C LYS A 164 16.59 -1.99 8.31
N LEU A 165 15.74 -2.83 7.73
CA LEU A 165 14.95 -2.57 6.53
C LEU A 165 13.50 -2.25 6.88
N TRP A 166 12.90 -1.34 6.11
CA TRP A 166 11.60 -0.77 6.41
C TRP A 166 10.76 -0.53 5.15
N LEU A 167 9.46 -0.67 5.31
CA LEU A 167 8.45 -0.04 4.46
C LEU A 167 7.90 1.21 5.15
N ASP A 168 7.96 2.35 4.46
CA ASP A 168 7.73 3.66 5.05
C ASP A 168 6.83 4.53 4.18
N GLY A 169 5.60 4.75 4.65
CA GLY A 169 4.67 5.73 4.10
C GLY A 169 4.78 7.11 4.75
N GLY A 170 5.84 7.35 5.52
CA GLY A 170 6.10 8.64 6.14
C GLY A 170 6.76 9.62 5.18
N SER A 171 7.16 10.73 5.76
CA SER A 171 7.78 11.82 5.02
C SER A 171 9.14 11.41 4.41
N ALA A 172 9.79 10.39 4.99
CA ALA A 172 11.05 9.82 4.50
C ALA A 172 10.87 9.00 3.20
N GLY A 173 9.67 8.46 2.94
CA GLY A 173 9.29 7.82 1.67
C GLY A 173 9.06 8.81 0.51
N THR A 174 9.36 10.10 0.69
CA THR A 174 9.15 11.16 -0.31
C THR A 174 10.44 11.82 -0.76
N ARG A 175 10.42 12.48 -1.94
CA ARG A 175 11.51 13.36 -2.39
C ARG A 175 11.34 14.79 -1.83
N ARG A 176 12.45 15.45 -1.46
CA ARG A 176 12.48 16.87 -1.03
C ARG A 176 12.08 17.80 -2.19
N GLY A 177 11.29 18.83 -1.89
CA GLY A 177 10.75 19.83 -2.84
C GLY A 177 9.48 20.50 -2.29
N ARG A 178 8.90 21.48 -3.02
CA ARG A 178 7.70 22.23 -2.59
C ARG A 178 6.48 21.31 -2.36
N VAL A 179 6.43 20.19 -3.07
CA VAL A 179 5.44 19.12 -2.87
C VAL A 179 6.15 17.78 -2.65
N ARG A 180 6.02 17.23 -1.44
CA ARG A 180 6.61 15.94 -1.06
C ARG A 180 5.81 14.79 -1.68
N ARG A 181 6.31 14.18 -2.75
CA ARG A 181 5.66 13.09 -3.50
C ARG A 181 6.24 11.72 -3.15
N TYR A 182 5.40 10.69 -3.15
CA TYR A 182 5.78 9.30 -2.89
C TYR A 182 6.27 8.63 -4.16
N TYR A 183 7.59 8.51 -4.34
CA TYR A 183 8.19 7.87 -5.53
C TYR A 183 8.75 6.47 -5.26
N SER A 184 8.81 6.07 -3.99
CA SER A 184 9.42 4.82 -3.58
C SER A 184 8.76 4.26 -2.33
N ALA A 185 7.45 4.46 -2.19
CA ALA A 185 6.70 3.99 -1.02
C ALA A 185 6.61 2.46 -0.96
N ASP A 186 6.80 1.79 -2.09
CA ASP A 186 6.87 0.35 -2.28
C ASP A 186 8.27 -0.25 -2.02
N LYS A 187 9.31 0.60 -1.96
CA LYS A 187 10.68 0.14 -1.83
C LYS A 187 11.03 -0.11 -0.38
N ILE A 188 11.58 -1.28 -0.11
CA ILE A 188 12.19 -1.62 1.17
C ILE A 188 13.52 -0.87 1.28
N LYS A 189 13.69 -0.07 2.34
CA LYS A 189 14.84 0.83 2.48
C LYS A 189 15.38 0.85 3.91
N THR A 190 16.61 1.32 4.04
CA THR A 190 17.22 1.65 5.32
C THR A 190 16.88 3.08 5.72
N PHE A 191 16.72 3.32 7.02
CA PHE A 191 16.47 4.64 7.59
C PHE A 191 17.27 4.79 8.89
N SER A 192 18.58 5.06 8.76
CA SER A 192 19.51 5.15 9.90
C SER A 192 19.07 6.14 10.97
N TYR A 193 18.38 7.23 10.59
CA TYR A 193 17.85 8.23 11.53
C TYR A 193 16.89 7.64 12.57
N LEU A 194 16.24 6.50 12.29
CA LEU A 194 15.33 5.84 13.23
C LEU A 194 16.06 5.22 14.42
N ASN A 195 17.34 4.88 14.28
CA ASN A 195 18.11 4.19 15.32
C ASN A 195 18.24 4.99 16.63
N LYS A 196 18.18 6.33 16.56
CA LYS A 196 18.27 7.19 17.75
C LYS A 196 16.94 7.34 18.51
N HIS A 197 15.83 6.93 17.90
CA HIS A 197 14.49 7.15 18.43
C HIS A 197 14.00 6.03 19.33
N LYS A 198 13.02 6.34 20.18
CA LYS A 198 12.44 5.40 21.15
C LYS A 198 11.17 4.77 20.57
N VAL A 199 11.12 3.44 20.61
CA VAL A 199 9.92 2.66 20.29
C VAL A 199 9.01 2.67 21.51
N SER A 200 7.81 3.19 21.37
CA SER A 200 6.78 3.16 22.42
C SER A 200 6.10 1.80 22.46
N PHE A 201 5.69 1.30 21.28
CA PHE A 201 4.98 0.04 21.14
C PHE A 201 5.23 -0.60 19.77
N ILE A 202 4.94 -1.89 19.71
CA ILE A 202 4.89 -2.70 18.50
C ILE A 202 3.44 -3.18 18.33
N ILE A 203 2.91 -3.10 17.12
CA ILE A 203 1.69 -3.80 16.72
C ILE A 203 2.13 -4.98 15.85
N ARG A 204 1.89 -6.19 16.35
CA ARG A 204 2.23 -7.44 15.66
C ARG A 204 0.96 -8.14 15.22
N ILE A 205 0.86 -8.51 13.95
CA ILE A 205 -0.25 -9.32 13.45
C ILE A 205 -0.05 -10.74 13.97
N LYS A 206 -1.09 -11.36 14.53
CA LYS A 206 -1.00 -12.72 15.07
C LYS A 206 -1.08 -13.74 13.93
N GLY A 207 -0.29 -14.80 14.05
CA GLY A 207 -0.27 -15.89 13.08
C GLY A 207 0.59 -15.62 11.84
N LEU A 208 1.35 -14.52 11.83
CA LEU A 208 2.46 -14.30 10.89
C LEU A 208 3.80 -14.68 11.54
#